data_AF-A0A9X0CAP1-F1
#
_entry.id   AF-A0A9X0CAP1-F1
#
_cell.length_a   1.000
_cell.length_b   1.000
_cell.length_c   1.000
_cell.angle_alpha   90.00
_cell.angle_beta   90.00
_cell.angle_gamma   90.00
#
_symmetry.space_group_name_H-M   'P 1'
#
loop_
_entity.id
_entity.type
_entity.pdbx_description
1 polymer ?
#
loop_
_entity_poly.entity_id
_entity_poly.type
_entity_poly.pdbx_seq_one_letter_code
_entity_poly.pdbx_strand_id
1 'polypeptide(L)'
;MLGITDHRTGFPRANSPNLPPAPPQNFQQFGGGAPSNYKFQYSACTGRRKALLIGINYAGQPNALRGCINDVTNMSNFLTQRFGYKREDMVILTDDQRNPMSLPTKANILRAMQWLVKDAQPNDSLFIHFSGHGGRTPDLDGDEDDGFDDVIYPLDYRVAGHIVDDDMHAIMVRPLRPGVRLTAIFDSCHSGTALDLPYVYSTQGVLKEPNLAKEAALDLFSAFNSYGQGDLSSVASTAIGFFKKAANGGSARERTIMTKTSPADVVMFSGSKDTQTSADTFQDGQARGALSWAFIKSLQQWPQQSYLQLLNTIRNELEGKYSQKPQLSCSHPLADSGSTDVNLRFVM
;
A
#
# COMPACT_ATOMS: atom_id res chain seq x y z
N MET A 1 -10.35 35.22 5.02
CA MET A 1 -8.92 34.86 4.85
C MET A 1 -8.28 34.88 6.22
N LEU A 2 -8.33 33.75 6.94
CA LEU A 2 -7.73 33.58 8.28
C LEU A 2 -7.07 32.19 8.28
N GLY A 3 -5.77 32.19 8.62
CA GLY A 3 -4.83 31.09 8.37
C GLY A 3 -5.19 29.78 9.09
N ILE A 4 -5.19 28.70 8.31
CA ILE A 4 -5.51 27.32 8.70
C ILE A 4 -4.25 26.57 9.21
N THR A 5 -3.10 27.23 9.17
CA THR A 5 -1.78 26.68 9.56
C THR A 5 -1.06 27.67 10.47
N ASP A 6 -0.48 27.19 11.56
CA ASP A 6 0.60 27.94 12.21
C ASP A 6 1.76 28.00 11.21
N HIS A 7 1.96 29.18 10.61
CA HIS A 7 2.97 29.43 9.58
C HIS A 7 4.41 29.18 10.06
N ARG A 8 4.62 28.84 11.34
CA ARG A 8 5.94 28.49 11.87
C ARG A 8 6.20 26.99 11.96
N THR A 9 5.18 26.11 11.94
CA THR A 9 5.39 24.69 12.25
C THR A 9 4.56 23.67 11.46
N GLY A 10 3.45 24.05 10.80
CA GLY A 10 2.68 23.14 9.93
C GLY A 10 1.97 21.96 10.63
N PHE A 11 1.95 21.88 11.97
CA PHE A 11 1.31 20.78 12.70
C PHE A 11 -0.20 20.99 12.92
N PRO A 12 -1.01 19.91 12.92
CA PRO A 12 -2.39 19.96 13.37
C PRO A 12 -2.47 20.30 14.87
N ARG A 13 -3.44 21.15 15.28
CA ARG A 13 -3.70 21.38 16.71
C ARG A 13 -4.56 20.25 17.26
N ALA A 14 -4.29 19.83 18.50
CA ALA A 14 -4.94 18.67 19.13
C ALA A 14 -6.46 18.85 19.24
N ASN A 15 -6.89 20.12 19.29
CA ASN A 15 -8.27 20.58 19.37
C ASN A 15 -8.53 21.69 18.31
N SER A 16 -8.13 21.47 17.05
CA SER A 16 -8.55 22.37 15.97
C SER A 16 -10.08 22.26 15.77
N PRO A 17 -10.84 23.38 15.80
CA PRO A 17 -12.30 23.34 15.59
C PRO A 17 -12.70 22.93 14.16
N ASN A 18 -11.75 22.98 13.21
CA ASN A 18 -11.96 22.54 11.83
C ASN A 18 -11.13 21.29 11.56
N LEU A 19 -11.80 20.14 11.56
CA LEU A 19 -11.22 18.87 11.11
C LEU A 19 -10.96 18.92 9.59
N PRO A 20 -9.96 18.20 9.08
CA PRO A 20 -9.83 17.99 7.64
C PRO A 20 -11.14 17.43 7.04
N PRO A 21 -11.51 17.84 5.82
CA PRO A 21 -12.73 17.38 5.17
C PRO A 21 -12.72 15.85 5.00
N ALA A 22 -13.87 15.20 5.20
CA ALA A 22 -13.99 13.78 4.96
C ALA A 22 -13.88 13.47 3.45
N PRO A 23 -13.38 12.28 3.06
CA PRO A 23 -13.39 11.87 1.66
C PRO A 23 -14.80 11.89 1.05
N PRO A 24 -14.95 12.35 -0.20
CA PRO A 24 -16.24 12.36 -0.87
C PRO A 24 -16.73 10.93 -1.13
N GLN A 25 -18.04 10.71 -0.97
CA GLN A 25 -18.63 9.35 -1.02
C GLN A 25 -19.15 8.96 -2.41
N ASN A 26 -19.31 9.95 -3.30
CA ASN A 26 -19.72 9.72 -4.67
C ASN A 26 -18.52 9.27 -5.52
N PHE A 27 -18.78 8.68 -6.69
CA PHE A 27 -17.73 8.42 -7.67
C PHE A 27 -16.98 9.69 -8.08
N GLN A 28 -15.66 9.60 -8.13
CA GLN A 28 -14.74 10.65 -8.53
C GLN A 28 -14.15 10.33 -9.91
N GLN A 29 -13.67 11.37 -10.60
CA GLN A 29 -13.00 11.21 -11.89
C GLN A 29 -11.49 11.23 -11.68
N PHE A 30 -10.74 10.46 -12.47
CA PHE A 30 -9.28 10.47 -12.44
C PHE A 30 -8.63 11.78 -12.95
N GLY A 31 -9.41 12.67 -13.58
CA GLY A 31 -8.93 13.96 -14.08
C GLY A 31 -8.42 13.92 -15.52
N GLY A 32 -7.53 14.86 -15.86
CA GLY A 32 -7.14 15.18 -17.24
C GLY A 32 -6.60 13.97 -18.02
N GLY A 33 -7.30 13.61 -19.10
CA GLY A 33 -6.92 12.52 -20.01
C GLY A 33 -7.71 11.22 -19.81
N ALA A 34 -8.30 10.98 -18.64
CA ALA A 34 -9.15 9.80 -18.43
C ALA A 34 -10.55 9.95 -19.06
N PRO A 35 -11.15 8.86 -19.59
CA PRO A 35 -12.53 8.80 -20.05
C PRO A 35 -13.47 9.17 -18.91
N SER A 36 -14.55 9.85 -19.25
CA SER A 36 -15.56 10.28 -18.29
C SER A 36 -16.27 9.14 -17.56
N ASN A 37 -16.23 7.92 -18.11
CA ASN A 37 -16.74 6.70 -17.49
C ASN A 37 -15.70 5.94 -16.66
N TYR A 38 -14.41 6.33 -16.72
CA TYR A 38 -13.36 5.78 -15.87
C TYR A 38 -13.32 6.55 -14.55
N LYS A 39 -13.79 5.90 -13.47
CA LYS A 39 -14.04 6.54 -12.18
C LYS A 39 -13.55 5.67 -11.04
N PHE A 40 -13.21 6.30 -9.93
CA PHE A 40 -12.88 5.64 -8.68
C PHE A 40 -13.85 6.07 -7.57
N GLN A 41 -13.81 5.39 -6.43
CA GLN A 41 -14.62 5.76 -5.27
C GLN A 41 -13.80 5.57 -4.00
N TYR A 42 -13.79 6.61 -3.15
CA TYR A 42 -13.25 6.51 -1.79
C TYR A 42 -14.13 5.61 -0.92
N SER A 43 -13.50 4.88 -0.01
CA SER A 43 -14.18 4.12 1.04
C SER A 43 -14.59 5.03 2.20
N ALA A 44 -15.80 4.84 2.73
CA ALA A 44 -16.18 5.38 4.04
C ALA A 44 -15.49 4.68 5.22
N CYS A 45 -14.86 3.52 4.98
CA CYS A 45 -14.30 2.60 5.98
C CYS A 45 -15.32 2.17 7.06
N THR A 46 -16.59 2.04 6.69
CA THR A 46 -17.71 1.65 7.57
C THR A 46 -18.07 0.17 7.51
N GLY A 47 -17.49 -0.57 6.56
CA GLY A 47 -17.72 -2.00 6.34
C GLY A 47 -16.83 -2.90 7.20
N ARG A 48 -16.55 -4.11 6.68
CA ARG A 48 -15.71 -5.11 7.34
C ARG A 48 -14.27 -4.62 7.40
N ARG A 49 -13.57 -4.98 8.50
CA ARG A 49 -12.16 -4.68 8.72
C ARG A 49 -11.34 -5.97 8.78
N LYS A 50 -10.37 -6.15 7.88
CA LYS A 50 -9.47 -7.32 7.84
C LYS A 50 -8.02 -6.88 7.75
N ALA A 51 -7.12 -7.54 8.46
CA ALA A 51 -5.69 -7.22 8.38
C ALA A 51 -4.82 -8.43 8.06
N LEU A 52 -3.81 -8.23 7.23
CA LEU A 52 -2.69 -9.14 7.02
C LEU A 52 -1.42 -8.50 7.58
N LEU A 53 -0.81 -9.11 8.60
CA LEU A 53 0.39 -8.59 9.25
C LEU A 53 1.52 -9.61 9.12
N ILE A 54 2.63 -9.20 8.51
CA ILE A 54 3.75 -10.08 8.16
C ILE A 54 5.04 -9.49 8.75
N GLY A 55 5.73 -10.27 9.58
CA GLY A 55 6.94 -9.84 10.27
C GLY A 55 7.98 -10.94 10.24
N ILE A 56 9.12 -10.69 9.60
CA ILE A 56 10.14 -11.73 9.36
C ILE A 56 11.48 -11.27 9.91
N ASN A 57 11.98 -11.96 10.94
CA ASN A 57 13.31 -11.72 11.50
C ASN A 57 14.40 -12.57 10.83
N TYR A 58 14.03 -13.59 10.06
CA TYR A 58 14.95 -14.52 9.39
C TYR A 58 15.88 -15.21 10.40
N ALA A 59 15.32 -15.65 11.53
CA ALA A 59 16.09 -16.21 12.63
C ALA A 59 16.98 -17.40 12.16
N GLY A 60 18.28 -17.34 12.50
CA GLY A 60 19.25 -18.36 12.10
C GLY A 60 19.77 -18.24 10.66
N GLN A 61 19.32 -17.24 9.88
CA GLN A 61 19.87 -16.95 8.56
C GLN A 61 20.89 -15.79 8.62
N PRO A 62 21.78 -15.66 7.61
CA PRO A 62 22.59 -14.44 7.44
C PRO A 62 21.70 -13.19 7.31
N ASN A 63 22.17 -12.06 7.85
CA ASN A 63 21.43 -10.79 7.89
C ASN A 63 20.09 -10.87 8.63
N ALA A 64 20.00 -11.69 9.68
CA ALA A 64 18.82 -11.75 10.54
C ALA A 64 18.49 -10.38 11.13
N LEU A 65 17.21 -10.02 11.07
CA LEU A 65 16.64 -8.82 11.67
C LEU A 65 16.14 -9.14 13.10
N ARG A 66 15.80 -8.11 13.86
CA ARG A 66 15.36 -8.27 15.26
C ARG A 66 14.07 -7.53 15.63
N GLY A 67 13.58 -6.65 14.75
CA GLY A 67 12.46 -5.76 15.03
C GLY A 67 11.13 -6.16 14.40
N CYS A 68 11.15 -6.95 13.33
CA CYS A 68 9.99 -7.11 12.44
C CYS A 68 8.78 -7.75 13.12
N ILE A 69 9.02 -8.74 13.99
CA ILE A 69 7.97 -9.39 14.78
C ILE A 69 7.37 -8.42 15.81
N ASN A 70 8.18 -7.55 16.39
CA ASN A 70 7.71 -6.51 17.32
C ASN A 70 6.87 -5.46 16.59
N ASP A 71 7.25 -5.08 15.37
CA ASP A 71 6.49 -4.14 14.54
C ASP A 71 5.08 -4.67 14.26
N VAL A 72 4.97 -5.96 13.88
CA VAL A 72 3.68 -6.65 13.69
C VAL A 72 2.86 -6.66 14.97
N THR A 73 3.49 -6.92 16.11
CA THR A 73 2.81 -6.91 17.41
C THR A 73 2.26 -5.51 17.74
N ASN A 74 3.07 -4.47 17.53
CA ASN A 74 2.67 -3.09 17.74
C ASN A 74 1.52 -2.68 16.81
N MET A 75 1.58 -3.05 15.53
CA MET A 75 0.55 -2.77 14.55
C MET A 75 -0.76 -3.50 14.88
N SER A 76 -0.70 -4.79 15.23
CA SER A 76 -1.88 -5.56 15.65
C SER A 76 -2.60 -4.93 16.84
N ASN A 77 -1.83 -4.53 17.86
CA ASN A 77 -2.35 -3.84 19.04
C ASN A 77 -2.99 -2.50 18.68
N PHE A 78 -2.31 -1.70 17.86
CA PHE A 78 -2.79 -0.41 17.40
C PHE A 78 -4.12 -0.51 16.63
N LEU A 79 -4.19 -1.41 15.65
CA LEU A 79 -5.40 -1.64 14.85
C LEU A 79 -6.58 -2.11 15.73
N THR A 80 -6.32 -2.99 16.69
CA THR A 80 -7.36 -3.49 17.61
C THR A 80 -7.87 -2.39 18.53
N GLN A 81 -6.96 -1.64 19.16
CA GLN A 81 -7.29 -0.66 20.19
C GLN A 81 -7.90 0.64 19.64
N ARG A 82 -7.55 1.02 18.41
CA ARG A 82 -7.89 2.34 17.86
C ARG A 82 -8.82 2.28 16.65
N PHE A 83 -8.78 1.20 15.89
CA PHE A 83 -9.49 1.08 14.62
C PHE A 83 -10.37 -0.17 14.54
N GLY A 84 -10.74 -0.79 15.67
CA GLY A 84 -11.79 -1.83 15.70
C GLY A 84 -11.55 -3.04 14.80
N TYR A 85 -10.30 -3.29 14.38
CA TYR A 85 -9.96 -4.55 13.71
C TYR A 85 -9.97 -5.65 14.76
N LYS A 86 -10.82 -6.66 14.57
CA LYS A 86 -10.90 -7.78 15.51
C LYS A 86 -9.78 -8.76 15.26
N ARG A 87 -9.28 -9.41 16.31
CA ARG A 87 -8.13 -10.31 16.21
C ARG A 87 -8.43 -11.53 15.33
N GLU A 88 -9.68 -11.99 15.32
CA GLU A 88 -10.19 -13.07 14.46
C GLU A 88 -10.27 -12.69 12.97
N ASP A 89 -10.29 -11.39 12.65
CA ASP A 89 -10.21 -10.86 11.29
C ASP A 89 -8.77 -10.44 10.92
N MET A 90 -7.77 -10.97 11.63
CA MET A 90 -6.35 -10.78 11.32
C MET A 90 -5.65 -12.09 10.99
N VAL A 91 -4.94 -12.13 9.86
CA VAL A 91 -3.92 -13.15 9.60
C VAL A 91 -2.57 -12.56 9.97
N ILE A 92 -1.85 -13.24 10.88
CA ILE A 92 -0.52 -12.83 11.32
C ILE A 92 0.50 -13.91 10.98
N LEU A 93 1.49 -13.56 10.16
CA LEU A 93 2.57 -14.45 9.74
C LEU A 93 3.91 -13.97 10.32
N THR A 94 4.50 -14.76 11.20
CA THR A 94 5.81 -14.45 11.83
C THR A 94 6.66 -15.71 11.98
N ASP A 95 7.98 -15.57 11.87
CA ASP A 95 8.93 -16.69 11.83
C ASP A 95 9.32 -17.24 13.22
N ASP A 96 8.69 -16.75 14.29
CA ASP A 96 8.75 -17.31 15.65
C ASP A 96 7.56 -18.23 16.00
N GLN A 97 6.57 -18.33 15.11
CA GLN A 97 5.39 -19.14 15.34
C GLN A 97 5.65 -20.64 15.13
N ARG A 98 4.96 -21.46 15.93
CA ARG A 98 5.07 -22.93 15.85
C ARG A 98 4.18 -23.55 14.77
N ASN A 99 3.07 -22.89 14.42
CA ASN A 99 2.15 -23.40 13.41
C ASN A 99 2.75 -23.19 12.02
N PRO A 100 2.97 -24.25 11.21
CA PRO A 100 3.52 -24.10 9.86
C PRO A 100 2.68 -23.19 8.94
N MET A 101 1.37 -23.11 9.15
CA MET A 101 0.49 -22.22 8.38
C MET A 101 0.61 -20.75 8.76
N SER A 102 1.23 -20.46 9.91
CA SER A 102 1.51 -19.09 10.37
C SER A 102 2.93 -18.65 10.06
N LEU A 103 3.76 -19.50 9.45
CA LEU A 103 5.10 -19.09 9.01
C LEU A 103 5.01 -18.24 7.74
N PRO A 104 5.83 -17.19 7.60
CA PRO A 104 5.80 -16.29 6.44
C PRO A 104 6.57 -16.87 5.25
N THR A 105 6.20 -18.08 4.81
CA THR A 105 6.71 -18.68 3.57
C THR A 105 6.07 -18.00 2.35
N LYS A 106 6.69 -18.11 1.17
CA LYS A 106 6.14 -17.52 -0.07
C LYS A 106 4.71 -17.98 -0.30
N ALA A 107 4.45 -19.28 -0.17
CA ALA A 107 3.13 -19.86 -0.36
C ALA A 107 2.09 -19.33 0.66
N ASN A 108 2.47 -19.20 1.94
CA ASN A 108 1.57 -18.70 2.97
C ASN A 108 1.27 -17.21 2.80
N ILE A 109 2.28 -16.41 2.43
CA ILE A 109 2.10 -14.98 2.15
C ILE A 109 1.13 -14.78 0.98
N LEU A 110 1.35 -15.45 -0.15
CA LEU A 110 0.46 -15.34 -1.33
C LEU A 110 -0.97 -15.78 -1.01
N ARG A 111 -1.14 -16.88 -0.27
CA ARG A 111 -2.46 -17.34 0.19
C ARG A 111 -3.13 -16.32 1.12
N ALA A 112 -2.36 -15.69 2.00
CA ALA A 112 -2.88 -14.69 2.92
C ALA A 112 -3.27 -13.39 2.20
N MET A 113 -2.52 -12.97 1.19
CA MET A 113 -2.87 -11.84 0.30
C MET A 113 -4.20 -12.11 -0.41
N GLN A 114 -4.37 -13.31 -0.98
CA GLN A 114 -5.64 -13.73 -1.59
C GLN A 114 -6.79 -13.72 -0.56
N TRP A 115 -6.55 -14.25 0.65
CA TRP A 115 -7.53 -14.22 1.72
C TRP A 115 -7.92 -12.78 2.07
N LEU A 116 -6.97 -11.83 2.13
CA LEU A 116 -7.22 -10.45 2.54
C LEU A 116 -8.26 -9.77 1.65
N VAL A 117 -8.13 -9.91 0.33
CA VAL A 117 -9.01 -9.24 -0.64
C VAL A 117 -10.25 -10.04 -1.03
N LYS A 118 -10.28 -11.34 -0.69
CA LYS A 118 -11.40 -12.22 -1.02
C LYS A 118 -12.72 -11.67 -0.49
N ASP A 119 -13.70 -11.58 -1.39
CA ASP A 119 -15.08 -11.14 -1.18
C ASP A 119 -15.24 -9.71 -0.64
N ALA A 120 -14.21 -8.86 -0.77
CA ALA A 120 -14.25 -7.48 -0.30
C ALA A 120 -15.38 -6.67 -0.94
N GLN A 121 -16.11 -5.92 -0.12
CA GLN A 121 -17.26 -5.11 -0.51
C GLN A 121 -16.93 -3.61 -0.42
N PRO A 122 -17.61 -2.76 -1.20
CA PRO A 122 -17.51 -1.31 -1.04
C PRO A 122 -17.68 -0.89 0.43
N ASN A 123 -16.83 0.02 0.89
CA ASN A 123 -16.66 0.50 2.26
C ASN A 123 -15.97 -0.44 3.25
N ASP A 124 -15.56 -1.65 2.85
CA ASP A 124 -14.62 -2.45 3.63
C ASP A 124 -13.27 -1.72 3.76
N SER A 125 -12.56 -2.00 4.86
CA SER A 125 -11.25 -1.45 5.19
C SER A 125 -10.25 -2.59 5.41
N LEU A 126 -9.44 -2.85 4.39
CA LEU A 126 -8.40 -3.85 4.40
C LEU A 126 -7.08 -3.19 4.79
N PHE A 127 -6.28 -3.89 5.59
CA PHE A 127 -4.97 -3.42 6.03
C PHE A 127 -3.90 -4.47 5.74
N ILE A 128 -2.77 -4.06 5.20
CA ILE A 128 -1.57 -4.91 5.11
C ILE A 128 -0.37 -4.20 5.72
N HIS A 129 0.38 -4.92 6.55
CA HIS A 129 1.67 -4.48 7.07
C HIS A 129 2.72 -5.54 6.81
N PHE A 130 3.82 -5.14 6.19
CA PHE A 130 5.00 -5.97 6.01
C PHE A 130 6.19 -5.31 6.70
N SER A 131 6.87 -6.05 7.58
CA SER A 131 8.19 -5.69 8.11
C SER A 131 9.16 -6.84 7.87
N GLY A 132 10.26 -6.57 7.16
CA GLY A 132 11.20 -7.59 6.73
C GLY A 132 12.19 -7.07 5.68
N HIS A 133 12.90 -7.99 5.02
CA HIS A 133 13.80 -7.62 3.93
C HIS A 133 13.02 -7.27 2.67
N GLY A 134 13.46 -6.19 2.02
CA GLY A 134 13.08 -5.82 0.67
C GLY A 134 14.32 -5.54 -0.18
N GLY A 135 14.15 -5.53 -1.49
CA GLY A 135 15.24 -5.31 -2.43
C GLY A 135 14.73 -5.03 -3.83
N ARG A 136 15.62 -5.15 -4.81
CA ARG A 136 15.31 -4.94 -6.22
C ARG A 136 15.79 -6.10 -7.07
N THR A 137 15.04 -6.43 -8.11
CA THR A 137 15.43 -7.40 -9.15
C THR A 137 15.31 -6.73 -10.52
N PRO A 138 16.10 -7.13 -11.54
CA PRO A 138 15.91 -6.59 -12.89
C PRO A 138 14.48 -6.85 -13.37
N ASP A 139 13.83 -5.79 -13.82
CA ASP A 139 12.53 -5.84 -14.47
C ASP A 139 12.66 -6.60 -15.81
N LEU A 140 11.81 -7.61 -16.00
CA LEU A 140 11.82 -8.48 -17.18
C LEU A 140 10.71 -8.17 -18.18
N ASP A 141 9.71 -7.36 -17.83
CA ASP A 141 8.56 -7.05 -18.68
C ASP A 141 8.51 -5.57 -19.14
N GLY A 142 9.37 -4.73 -18.56
CA GLY A 142 9.61 -3.35 -18.93
C GLY A 142 8.58 -2.40 -18.35
N ASP A 143 7.95 -2.76 -17.22
CA ASP A 143 6.92 -1.98 -16.58
C ASP A 143 7.46 -0.87 -15.63
N GLU A 144 8.74 -0.93 -15.25
CA GLU A 144 9.40 0.02 -14.36
C GLU A 144 10.28 1.05 -15.10
N ASP A 145 10.14 2.32 -14.71
CA ASP A 145 10.86 3.44 -15.35
C ASP A 145 12.37 3.36 -15.12
N ASP A 146 12.80 2.75 -14.00
CA ASP A 146 14.21 2.56 -13.64
C ASP A 146 14.75 1.17 -14.00
N GLY A 147 13.89 0.28 -14.52
CA GLY A 147 14.22 -1.09 -14.94
C GLY A 147 14.42 -2.08 -13.81
N PHE A 148 13.83 -1.85 -12.63
CA PHE A 148 13.89 -2.77 -11.50
C PHE A 148 12.57 -2.91 -10.74
N ASP A 149 12.10 -4.14 -10.55
CA ASP A 149 10.98 -4.46 -9.67
C ASP A 149 11.41 -4.36 -8.20
N ASP A 150 10.57 -3.77 -7.36
CA ASP A 150 10.71 -3.82 -5.90
C ASP A 150 10.19 -5.18 -5.38
N VAL A 151 10.94 -5.83 -4.48
CA VAL A 151 10.62 -7.20 -4.02
C VAL A 151 10.59 -7.32 -2.51
N ILE A 152 9.75 -8.22 -2.00
CA ILE A 152 9.80 -8.68 -0.60
C ILE A 152 10.36 -10.11 -0.53
N TYR A 153 11.07 -10.40 0.56
CA TYR A 153 11.71 -11.71 0.76
C TYR A 153 10.93 -12.54 1.80
N PRO A 154 10.22 -13.61 1.40
CA PRO A 154 9.65 -14.58 2.33
C PRO A 154 10.72 -15.31 3.16
N LEU A 155 10.32 -16.01 4.22
CA LEU A 155 11.25 -16.77 5.07
C LEU A 155 12.08 -17.80 4.28
N ASP A 156 11.47 -18.42 3.27
CA ASP A 156 12.01 -19.48 2.42
C ASP A 156 12.54 -18.96 1.07
N TYR A 157 12.83 -17.65 0.95
CA TYR A 157 13.22 -17.01 -0.31
C TYR A 157 14.42 -17.66 -1.02
N ARG A 158 15.33 -18.31 -0.28
CA ARG A 158 16.50 -19.01 -0.84
C ARG A 158 16.12 -20.21 -1.71
N VAL A 159 14.92 -20.77 -1.51
CA VAL A 159 14.40 -21.93 -2.24
C VAL A 159 13.20 -21.53 -3.10
N ALA A 160 12.27 -20.74 -2.55
CA ALA A 160 11.02 -20.36 -3.21
C ALA A 160 11.11 -19.06 -4.04
N GLY A 161 12.22 -18.33 -3.92
CA GLY A 161 12.39 -17.00 -4.50
C GLY A 161 11.68 -15.89 -3.70
N HIS A 162 11.83 -14.66 -4.17
CA HIS A 162 11.15 -13.48 -3.64
C HIS A 162 9.73 -13.34 -4.23
N ILE A 163 8.97 -12.34 -3.77
CA ILE A 163 7.68 -11.92 -4.34
C ILE A 163 7.90 -10.51 -4.91
N VAL A 164 7.57 -10.31 -6.19
CA VAL A 164 7.68 -9.02 -6.88
C VAL A 164 6.42 -8.17 -6.63
N ASP A 165 6.55 -6.85 -6.72
CA ASP A 165 5.46 -5.86 -6.70
C ASP A 165 4.32 -6.21 -7.65
N ASP A 166 4.66 -6.68 -8.84
CA ASP A 166 3.72 -7.01 -9.90
C ASP A 166 2.74 -8.16 -9.49
N ASP A 167 3.26 -9.19 -8.78
CA ASP A 167 2.46 -10.24 -8.15
C ASP A 167 1.56 -9.68 -7.04
N MET A 168 2.09 -8.78 -6.22
CA MET A 168 1.35 -8.15 -5.12
C MET A 168 0.22 -7.27 -5.64
N HIS A 169 0.48 -6.48 -6.69
CA HIS A 169 -0.50 -5.65 -7.37
C HIS A 169 -1.59 -6.51 -8.02
N ALA A 170 -1.22 -7.57 -8.74
CA ALA A 170 -2.16 -8.48 -9.38
C ALA A 170 -3.09 -9.19 -8.38
N ILE A 171 -2.57 -9.55 -7.19
CA ILE A 171 -3.37 -10.23 -6.16
C ILE A 171 -4.20 -9.25 -5.35
N MET A 172 -3.63 -8.11 -4.94
CA MET A 172 -4.24 -7.26 -3.90
C MET A 172 -4.89 -5.98 -4.42
N VAL A 173 -4.55 -5.51 -5.62
CA VAL A 173 -5.06 -4.24 -6.17
C VAL A 173 -6.06 -4.48 -7.30
N ARG A 174 -5.66 -5.24 -8.33
CA ARG A 174 -6.49 -5.49 -9.53
C ARG A 174 -7.88 -6.05 -9.22
N PRO A 175 -8.08 -6.98 -8.26
CA PRO A 175 -9.40 -7.56 -8.01
C PRO A 175 -10.35 -6.67 -7.19
N LEU A 176 -9.86 -5.56 -6.62
CA LEU A 176 -10.65 -4.75 -5.70
C LEU A 176 -11.73 -3.95 -6.44
N ARG A 177 -12.91 -3.89 -5.81
CA ARG A 177 -14.06 -3.15 -6.32
C ARG A 177 -13.98 -1.67 -5.93
N PRO A 178 -14.64 -0.77 -6.69
CA PRO A 178 -14.75 0.62 -6.29
C PRO A 178 -15.24 0.78 -4.86
N GLY A 179 -14.63 1.68 -4.09
CA GLY A 179 -14.99 1.95 -2.70
C GLY A 179 -14.44 0.94 -1.68
N VAL A 180 -13.72 -0.11 -2.08
CA VAL A 180 -12.96 -0.93 -1.12
C VAL A 180 -11.69 -0.17 -0.73
N ARG A 181 -11.41 -0.03 0.57
CA ARG A 181 -10.13 0.50 1.06
C ARG A 181 -9.11 -0.61 1.19
N LEU A 182 -7.91 -0.40 0.66
CA LEU A 182 -6.69 -1.11 1.09
C LEU A 182 -5.66 -0.08 1.58
N THR A 183 -5.29 -0.16 2.85
CA THR A 183 -4.17 0.60 3.42
C THR A 183 -2.97 -0.31 3.62
N ALA A 184 -1.85 0.02 3.00
CA ALA A 184 -0.61 -0.75 3.06
C ALA A 184 0.50 0.03 3.76
N ILE A 185 1.25 -0.64 4.63
CA ILE A 185 2.47 -0.11 5.25
C ILE A 185 3.61 -1.11 4.98
N PHE A 186 4.67 -0.66 4.31
CA PHE A 186 5.86 -1.48 4.07
C PHE A 186 7.07 -0.91 4.83
N ASP A 187 7.47 -1.59 5.91
CA ASP A 187 8.74 -1.40 6.63
C ASP A 187 9.83 -2.28 6.01
N SER A 188 10.15 -2.01 4.75
CA SER A 188 11.24 -2.65 4.05
C SER A 188 11.99 -1.66 3.17
N CYS A 189 13.23 -1.98 2.83
CA CYS A 189 14.03 -1.19 1.91
C CYS A 189 13.56 -1.46 0.48
N HIS A 190 13.54 -0.44 -0.38
CA HIS A 190 13.04 -0.57 -1.76
C HIS A 190 11.60 -1.08 -1.78
N SER A 191 10.70 -0.31 -1.17
CA SER A 191 9.25 -0.57 -1.12
C SER A 191 8.44 0.60 -1.65
N GLY A 192 9.09 1.49 -2.40
CA GLY A 192 8.45 2.69 -2.95
C GLY A 192 7.36 2.33 -3.95
N THR A 193 7.58 1.25 -4.71
CA THR A 193 6.71 0.73 -5.76
C THR A 193 6.12 -0.63 -5.42
N ALA A 194 6.18 -1.09 -4.16
CA ALA A 194 5.74 -2.44 -3.74
C ALA A 194 4.30 -2.86 -4.14
N LEU A 195 3.45 -1.94 -4.58
CA LEU A 195 2.10 -2.20 -5.09
C LEU A 195 1.83 -1.54 -6.45
N ASP A 196 2.88 -1.08 -7.15
CA ASP A 196 2.79 -0.48 -8.47
C ASP A 196 1.77 0.65 -8.57
N LEU A 197 1.73 1.51 -7.54
CA LEU A 197 0.75 2.58 -7.45
C LEU A 197 1.23 3.82 -8.23
N PRO A 198 0.42 4.35 -9.16
CA PRO A 198 0.89 5.34 -10.14
C PRO A 198 0.95 6.78 -9.61
N TYR A 199 0.25 7.08 -8.52
CA TYR A 199 0.29 8.39 -7.87
C TYR A 199 1.21 8.34 -6.67
N VAL A 200 2.23 9.20 -6.59
CA VAL A 200 3.17 9.25 -5.47
C VAL A 200 3.25 10.67 -4.93
N TYR A 201 3.15 10.80 -3.61
CA TYR A 201 3.14 12.06 -2.87
C TYR A 201 4.26 12.06 -1.82
N SER A 202 4.84 13.24 -1.61
CA SER A 202 5.77 13.53 -0.53
C SER A 202 5.27 14.71 0.32
N THR A 203 5.98 15.01 1.40
CA THR A 203 5.71 16.21 2.20
C THR A 203 5.91 17.52 1.42
N GLN A 204 6.56 17.49 0.26
CA GLN A 204 6.80 18.64 -0.61
C GLN A 204 5.76 18.76 -1.74
N GLY A 205 4.80 17.84 -1.82
CA GLY A 205 3.78 17.77 -2.86
C GLY A 205 3.88 16.50 -3.71
N VAL A 206 3.25 16.53 -4.88
CA VAL A 206 3.21 15.41 -5.83
C VAL A 206 4.60 15.10 -6.37
N LEU A 207 5.00 13.83 -6.31
CA LEU A 207 6.25 13.33 -6.90
C LEU A 207 6.04 12.64 -8.25
N LYS A 208 4.94 11.89 -8.42
CA LYS A 208 4.63 11.14 -9.65
C LYS A 208 3.12 11.15 -9.91
N GLU A 209 2.73 11.41 -11.16
CA GLU A 209 1.37 11.32 -11.68
C GLU A 209 1.39 10.66 -13.08
N PRO A 210 0.45 9.75 -13.39
CA PRO A 210 0.37 9.08 -14.69
C PRO A 210 -0.20 10.00 -15.79
N ASN A 211 0.01 9.63 -17.06
CA ASN A 211 -0.57 10.35 -18.21
C ASN A 211 -1.76 9.57 -18.78
N LEU A 212 -2.92 9.78 -18.16
CA LEU A 212 -4.15 9.02 -18.36
C LEU A 212 -4.71 9.05 -19.80
N ALA A 213 -4.39 10.09 -20.59
CA ALA A 213 -4.83 10.21 -21.99
C ALA A 213 -4.37 9.03 -22.86
N LYS A 214 -3.26 8.39 -22.50
CA LYS A 214 -2.73 7.22 -23.18
C LYS A 214 -3.32 5.92 -22.63
N GLU A 215 -3.66 5.87 -21.34
CA GLU A 215 -3.95 4.66 -20.54
C GLU A 215 -5.41 4.19 -20.60
N ALA A 216 -6.30 5.12 -20.88
CA ALA A 216 -7.73 4.93 -20.99
C ALA A 216 -8.23 4.00 -22.11
N ALA A 217 -7.46 3.91 -23.19
CA ALA A 217 -7.93 3.36 -24.45
C ALA A 217 -7.97 1.81 -24.47
N LEU A 218 -7.23 1.14 -23.58
CA LEU A 218 -7.17 -0.33 -23.55
C LEU A 218 -8.04 -0.96 -22.46
N ASP A 219 -8.23 -0.29 -21.32
CA ASP A 219 -8.88 -0.90 -20.14
C ASP A 219 -10.42 -0.96 -20.24
N LEU A 220 -11.01 -0.09 -21.08
CA LEU A 220 -12.44 -0.09 -21.37
C LEU A 220 -12.90 -1.39 -22.07
N PHE A 221 -11.99 -2.14 -22.71
CA PHE A 221 -12.30 -3.41 -23.38
C PHE A 221 -12.31 -4.63 -22.43
N SER A 222 -11.62 -4.56 -21.29
CA SER A 222 -11.43 -5.69 -20.34
C SER A 222 -12.48 -5.67 -19.22
N ALA A 223 -12.76 -4.50 -18.65
CA ALA A 223 -13.73 -4.31 -17.57
C ALA A 223 -15.18 -4.59 -18.02
N PHE A 224 -15.50 -4.32 -19.29
CA PHE A 224 -16.86 -4.50 -19.83
C PHE A 224 -17.24 -5.97 -20.08
N ASN A 225 -16.27 -6.85 -20.34
CA ASN A 225 -16.55 -8.27 -20.64
C ASN A 225 -16.53 -9.18 -19.40
N SER A 226 -15.87 -8.79 -18.31
CA SER A 226 -15.69 -9.64 -17.13
C SER A 226 -16.81 -9.50 -16.08
N TYR A 227 -17.53 -8.38 -16.06
CA TYR A 227 -18.60 -8.15 -15.08
C TYR A 227 -19.95 -8.81 -15.44
N GLY A 228 -20.07 -9.34 -16.67
CA GLY A 228 -21.35 -9.79 -17.24
C GLY A 228 -21.73 -11.26 -17.03
N GLN A 229 -20.88 -12.11 -16.45
CA GLN A 229 -21.21 -13.52 -16.25
C GLN A 229 -20.87 -13.96 -14.82
N GLY A 230 -21.92 -14.08 -14.01
CA GLY A 230 -21.87 -14.52 -12.62
C GLY A 230 -21.53 -16.00 -12.48
N ASP A 231 -20.25 -16.35 -12.66
CA ASP A 231 -19.74 -17.65 -12.28
C ASP A 231 -18.32 -17.54 -11.69
N LEU A 232 -18.27 -17.41 -10.35
CA LEU A 232 -17.04 -17.34 -9.55
C LEU A 232 -16.11 -18.55 -9.72
N SER A 233 -16.63 -19.68 -10.23
CA SER A 233 -15.85 -20.90 -10.48
C SER A 233 -14.87 -20.77 -11.66
N SER A 234 -15.11 -19.81 -12.57
CA SER A 234 -14.32 -19.60 -13.78
C SER A 234 -13.10 -18.68 -13.57
N VAL A 235 -13.09 -17.84 -12.53
CA VAL A 235 -12.00 -16.88 -12.25
C VAL A 235 -10.73 -17.59 -11.77
N ALA A 236 -10.87 -18.64 -10.94
CA ALA A 236 -9.75 -19.41 -10.41
C ALA A 236 -9.00 -20.20 -11.50
N SER A 237 -9.70 -20.74 -12.50
CA SER A 237 -9.06 -21.41 -13.65
C SER A 237 -8.47 -20.43 -14.67
N THR A 238 -9.00 -19.21 -14.73
CA THR A 238 -8.52 -18.17 -15.67
C THR A 238 -7.23 -17.51 -15.19
N ALA A 239 -7.08 -17.28 -13.88
CA ALA A 239 -5.84 -16.75 -13.30
C ALA A 239 -4.63 -17.66 -13.56
N ILE A 240 -4.81 -19.00 -13.53
CA ILE A 240 -3.76 -19.97 -13.85
C ILE A 240 -3.55 -20.09 -15.37
N GLY A 241 -4.58 -19.86 -16.18
CA GLY A 241 -4.51 -19.90 -17.65
C GLY A 241 -3.82 -18.69 -18.31
N PHE A 242 -3.80 -17.52 -17.65
CA PHE A 242 -3.11 -16.32 -18.14
C PHE A 242 -1.59 -16.48 -18.20
N PHE A 243 -1.00 -17.24 -17.27
CA PHE A 243 0.45 -17.50 -17.23
C PHE A 243 1.01 -18.19 -18.48
N LYS A 244 0.16 -18.83 -19.32
CA LYS A 244 0.62 -19.64 -20.45
C LYS A 244 0.52 -18.94 -21.82
N LYS A 245 -0.05 -17.73 -21.90
CA LYS A 245 -0.38 -17.08 -23.19
C LYS A 245 0.42 -15.80 -23.48
N ALA A 246 1.42 -15.48 -22.66
CA ALA A 246 2.33 -14.33 -22.82
C ALA A 246 3.51 -14.60 -23.80
N ALA A 247 3.28 -15.33 -24.89
CA ALA A 247 4.35 -15.75 -25.81
C ALA A 247 4.38 -15.00 -27.15
N ASN A 248 3.48 -14.03 -27.42
CA ASN A 248 3.44 -13.36 -28.72
C ASN A 248 3.27 -11.83 -28.63
N GLY A 249 4.42 -11.15 -28.74
CA GLY A 249 4.67 -9.93 -29.52
C GLY A 249 3.62 -8.81 -29.55
N GLY A 250 3.89 -7.74 -28.83
CA GLY A 250 3.39 -6.38 -29.08
C GLY A 250 3.94 -5.41 -28.02
N SER A 251 4.33 -4.21 -28.44
CA SER A 251 5.17 -3.24 -27.71
C SER A 251 4.82 -3.04 -26.23
N ALA A 252 5.73 -3.46 -25.34
CA ALA A 252 5.61 -3.46 -23.88
C ALA A 252 5.32 -2.07 -23.29
N ARG A 253 5.97 -1.02 -23.82
CA ARG A 253 5.95 0.35 -23.27
C ARG A 253 4.59 1.09 -23.32
N GLU A 254 3.61 0.54 -24.04
CA GLU A 254 2.26 1.11 -24.16
C GLU A 254 1.22 0.36 -23.32
N ARG A 255 1.54 -0.84 -22.83
CA ARG A 255 0.66 -1.66 -22.00
C ARG A 255 0.88 -1.43 -20.51
N THR A 256 2.11 -1.12 -20.13
CA THR A 256 2.62 -0.95 -18.76
C THR A 256 1.79 0.01 -17.88
N ILE A 257 1.58 1.25 -18.32
CA ILE A 257 0.94 2.26 -17.47
C ILE A 257 -0.59 2.05 -17.38
N MET A 258 -1.15 1.22 -18.27
CA MET A 258 -2.60 0.98 -18.38
C MET A 258 -3.19 0.08 -17.28
N THR A 259 -2.37 -0.54 -16.42
CA THR A 259 -2.87 -1.51 -15.40
C THR A 259 -2.64 -1.10 -13.95
N LYS A 260 -1.89 -0.02 -13.70
CA LYS A 260 -1.44 0.37 -12.36
C LYS A 260 -2.48 1.22 -11.60
N THR A 261 -3.39 1.89 -12.30
CA THR A 261 -4.54 2.59 -11.68
C THR A 261 -5.64 1.60 -11.25
N SER A 262 -6.48 1.97 -10.28
CA SER A 262 -7.60 1.12 -9.84
C SER A 262 -8.80 1.95 -9.40
N PRO A 263 -10.05 1.51 -9.70
CA PRO A 263 -11.24 2.19 -9.22
C PRO A 263 -11.47 2.05 -7.70
N ALA A 264 -10.75 1.12 -7.05
CA ALA A 264 -10.73 0.95 -5.59
C ALA A 264 -9.85 2.01 -4.90
N ASP A 265 -10.04 2.17 -3.60
CA ASP A 265 -9.34 3.16 -2.76
C ASP A 265 -8.10 2.52 -2.13
N VAL A 266 -6.97 2.55 -2.83
CA VAL A 266 -5.71 1.94 -2.37
C VAL A 266 -4.71 3.02 -2.01
N VAL A 267 -4.18 2.95 -0.80
CA VAL A 267 -3.16 3.87 -0.27
C VAL A 267 -2.04 3.08 0.39
N MET A 268 -0.80 3.46 0.11
CA MET A 268 0.40 2.81 0.63
C MET A 268 1.35 3.83 1.24
N PHE A 269 1.84 3.57 2.44
CA PHE A 269 2.99 4.28 2.99
C PHE A 269 4.24 3.40 2.91
N SER A 270 5.33 4.00 2.45
CA SER A 270 6.64 3.35 2.35
C SER A 270 7.77 4.29 2.80
N GLY A 271 8.90 3.71 3.19
CA GLY A 271 10.10 4.43 3.59
C GLY A 271 11.15 4.41 2.49
N SER A 272 11.34 5.52 1.77
CA SER A 272 12.43 5.67 0.81
C SER A 272 13.72 6.07 1.54
N LYS A 273 14.88 5.53 1.15
CA LYS A 273 16.18 6.03 1.63
C LYS A 273 16.81 6.94 0.58
N ASP A 274 17.37 8.06 1.03
CA ASP A 274 18.18 8.92 0.16
C ASP A 274 19.50 8.27 -0.28
N THR A 275 20.00 7.28 0.47
CA THR A 275 21.26 6.59 0.21
C THR A 275 21.14 5.09 0.52
N GLN A 276 21.68 4.25 -0.37
CA GLN A 276 21.45 2.80 -0.48
C GLN A 276 22.01 1.91 0.66
N THR A 277 21.89 2.28 1.94
CA THR A 277 22.40 1.43 3.02
C THR A 277 21.39 1.21 4.14
N SER A 278 21.11 -0.06 4.41
CA SER A 278 20.22 -0.54 5.47
C SER A 278 20.96 -0.77 6.76
N ALA A 279 21.05 0.29 7.57
CA ALA A 279 21.32 0.15 8.99
C ALA A 279 19.99 -0.19 9.70
N ASP A 280 19.97 -1.31 10.42
CA ASP A 280 19.02 -1.56 11.49
C ASP A 280 18.98 -0.33 12.39
N THR A 281 17.81 0.28 12.56
CA THR A 281 17.74 1.47 13.40
C THR A 281 17.55 1.05 14.84
N PHE A 282 18.55 1.38 15.65
CA PHE A 282 18.56 1.12 17.08
C PHE A 282 18.19 2.42 17.81
N GLN A 283 17.01 2.45 18.43
CA GLN A 283 16.67 3.49 19.40
C GLN A 283 16.13 2.83 20.66
N ASP A 284 16.60 3.26 21.82
CA ASP A 284 16.30 2.70 23.15
C ASP A 284 16.69 1.21 23.34
N GLY A 285 17.66 0.72 22.57
CA GLY A 285 18.15 -0.66 22.66
C GLY A 285 17.26 -1.72 21.97
N GLN A 286 16.25 -1.31 21.19
CA GLN A 286 15.38 -2.22 20.42
C GLN A 286 15.43 -1.90 18.92
N ALA A 287 15.61 -2.93 18.09
CA ALA A 287 15.42 -2.84 16.64
C ALA A 287 13.91 -2.69 16.34
N ARG A 288 13.54 -1.75 15.46
CA ARG A 288 12.15 -1.48 15.08
C ARG A 288 12.04 -0.96 13.65
N GLY A 289 10.90 -1.19 13.02
CA GLY A 289 10.48 -0.59 11.77
C GLY A 289 10.22 0.90 11.96
N ALA A 290 11.01 1.73 11.28
CA ALA A 290 10.96 3.18 11.40
C ALA A 290 9.58 3.74 11.02
N LEU A 291 9.03 3.26 9.91
CA LEU A 291 7.81 3.79 9.32
C LEU A 291 6.58 3.38 10.13
N SER A 292 6.41 2.09 10.47
CA SER A 292 5.28 1.70 11.32
C SER A 292 5.32 2.37 12.68
N TRP A 293 6.50 2.50 13.29
CA TRP A 293 6.64 3.22 14.56
C TRP A 293 6.17 4.68 14.43
N ALA A 294 6.65 5.40 13.41
CA ALA A 294 6.28 6.79 13.18
C ALA A 294 4.79 6.96 12.81
N PHE A 295 4.24 6.04 12.01
CA PHE A 295 2.83 5.99 11.65
C PHE A 295 1.92 5.80 12.88
N ILE A 296 2.22 4.78 13.70
CA ILE A 296 1.48 4.50 14.94
C ILE A 296 1.56 5.71 15.87
N LYS A 297 2.76 6.23 16.12
CA LYS A 297 2.98 7.35 17.04
C LYS A 297 2.25 8.61 16.58
N SER A 298 2.33 8.93 15.30
CA SER A 298 1.64 10.07 14.71
C SER A 298 0.11 9.98 14.93
N LEU A 299 -0.52 8.87 14.57
CA LEU A 299 -1.97 8.71 14.71
C LEU A 299 -2.43 8.53 16.16
N GLN A 300 -1.55 8.05 17.05
CA GLN A 300 -1.84 8.05 18.48
C GLN A 300 -1.92 9.48 19.03
N GLN A 301 -1.00 10.35 18.62
CA GLN A 301 -0.91 11.74 19.09
C GLN A 301 -1.91 12.66 18.38
N TRP A 302 -2.12 12.46 17.08
CA TRP A 302 -3.00 13.27 16.22
C TRP A 302 -3.94 12.34 15.44
N PRO A 303 -5.09 11.95 16.01
CA PRO A 303 -5.95 10.93 15.39
C PRO A 303 -6.72 11.42 14.16
N GLN A 304 -6.87 12.74 14.02
CA GLN A 304 -7.65 13.37 12.96
C GLN A 304 -6.73 14.22 12.09
N GLN A 305 -6.18 13.61 11.05
CA GLN A 305 -5.20 14.24 10.15
C GLN A 305 -5.66 14.12 8.70
N SER A 306 -5.26 15.08 7.87
CA SER A 306 -5.28 14.87 6.43
C SER A 306 -4.16 13.92 6.00
N TYR A 307 -4.20 13.41 4.77
CA TYR A 307 -3.08 12.64 4.20
C TYR A 307 -1.76 13.41 4.28
N LEU A 308 -1.75 14.70 3.93
CA LEU A 308 -0.56 15.56 4.00
C LEU A 308 -0.09 15.78 5.45
N GLN A 309 -1.03 16.04 6.36
CA GLN A 309 -0.69 16.22 7.78
C GLN A 309 -0.08 14.94 8.35
N LEU A 310 -0.66 13.78 8.05
CA LEU A 310 -0.13 12.47 8.47
C LEU A 310 1.27 12.23 7.89
N LEU A 311 1.48 12.50 6.61
CA LEU A 311 2.79 12.34 5.98
C LEU A 311 3.85 13.27 6.61
N ASN A 312 3.48 14.51 6.94
CA ASN A 312 4.34 15.48 7.61
C ASN A 312 4.68 15.05 9.05
N THR A 313 3.69 14.60 9.82
CA THR A 313 3.93 14.16 11.20
C THR A 313 4.75 12.88 11.26
N ILE A 314 4.56 11.95 10.32
CA ILE A 314 5.44 10.78 10.15
C ILE A 314 6.88 11.25 9.84
N ARG A 315 7.06 12.16 8.88
CA ARG A 315 8.39 12.70 8.53
C ARG A 315 9.07 13.33 9.74
N ASN A 316 8.33 14.11 10.53
CA ASN A 316 8.87 14.77 11.72
C ASN A 316 9.25 13.78 12.82
N GLU A 317 8.55 12.65 12.93
CA GLU A 317 8.94 11.58 13.86
C GLU A 317 10.22 10.86 13.42
N LEU A 318 10.44 10.74 12.11
CA LEU A 318 11.62 10.11 11.51
C LEU A 318 12.85 11.04 11.49
N GLU A 319 12.64 12.34 11.32
CA GLU A 319 13.71 13.33 11.13
C GLU A 319 14.73 13.33 12.28
N GLY A 320 16.01 13.38 11.93
CA GLY A 320 17.13 13.36 12.88
C GLY A 320 17.41 12.00 13.54
N LYS A 321 16.52 11.00 13.36
CA LYS A 321 16.67 9.65 13.94
C LYS A 321 16.83 8.56 12.87
N TYR A 322 16.20 8.76 11.71
CA TYR A 322 16.16 7.83 10.60
C TYR A 322 16.48 8.57 9.29
N SER A 323 17.17 7.90 8.37
CA SER A 323 17.41 8.43 7.01
C SER A 323 16.23 8.20 6.05
N GLN A 324 15.20 7.47 6.51
CA GLN A 324 14.02 7.20 5.71
C GLN A 324 13.17 8.46 5.54
N LYS A 325 12.69 8.68 4.33
CA LYS A 325 11.68 9.68 4.01
C LYS A 325 10.38 8.96 3.67
N PRO A 326 9.28 9.29 4.37
CA PRO A 326 8.01 8.64 4.11
C PRO A 326 7.45 9.15 2.77
N GLN A 327 6.89 8.22 2.01
CA GLN A 327 6.14 8.49 0.79
C GLN A 327 4.73 7.91 0.94
N LEU A 328 3.79 8.51 0.22
CA LEU A 328 2.42 8.03 0.10
C LEU A 328 2.15 7.74 -1.37
N SER A 329 1.83 6.49 -1.69
CA SER A 329 1.45 6.08 -3.04
C SER A 329 -0.02 5.68 -3.10
N CYS A 330 -0.72 5.95 -4.20
CA CYS A 330 -2.17 5.73 -4.34
C CYS A 330 -2.56 5.18 -5.72
N SER A 331 -3.66 4.42 -5.78
CA SER A 331 -4.22 3.90 -7.05
C SER A 331 -4.94 4.93 -7.90
N HIS A 332 -5.35 6.04 -7.28
CA HIS A 332 -6.10 7.13 -7.88
C HIS A 332 -5.57 8.46 -7.33
N PRO A 333 -5.87 9.60 -7.97
CA PRO A 333 -5.40 10.88 -7.46
C PRO A 333 -6.03 11.17 -6.10
N LEU A 334 -5.24 11.76 -5.21
CA LEU A 334 -5.72 12.50 -4.05
C LEU A 334 -5.90 13.97 -4.43
N ALA A 335 -6.57 14.24 -5.56
CA ALA A 335 -6.83 15.57 -6.10
C ALA A 335 -8.13 15.59 -6.92
N ASP A 336 -8.92 16.66 -6.80
CA ASP A 336 -9.83 17.07 -7.86
C ASP A 336 -9.27 18.30 -8.58
N SER A 337 -9.47 18.32 -9.90
CA SER A 337 -9.22 19.37 -10.87
C SER A 337 -8.92 20.78 -10.32
N GLY A 338 -7.66 21.02 -9.92
CA GLY A 338 -7.12 22.35 -9.63
C GLY A 338 -6.71 22.66 -8.19
N SER A 339 -6.82 21.75 -7.22
CA SER A 339 -6.21 21.92 -5.89
C SER A 339 -5.70 20.61 -5.29
N THR A 340 -4.60 20.67 -4.53
CA THR A 340 -3.97 19.53 -3.86
C THR A 340 -4.89 18.94 -2.77
N ASP A 341 -5.54 17.81 -3.06
CA ASP A 341 -6.54 17.15 -2.17
C ASP A 341 -5.92 16.09 -1.23
N VAL A 342 -4.60 16.17 -1.02
CA VAL A 342 -3.93 15.60 0.16
C VAL A 342 -4.43 16.22 1.48
N ASN A 343 -5.38 17.15 1.41
CA ASN A 343 -6.09 17.76 2.52
C ASN A 343 -7.32 16.95 2.98
N LEU A 344 -7.76 15.92 2.25
CA LEU A 344 -8.76 14.98 2.75
C LEU A 344 -8.27 14.28 4.00
N ARG A 345 -9.21 14.04 4.92
CA ARG A 345 -8.98 13.31 6.15
C ARG A 345 -8.59 11.87 5.85
N PHE A 346 -7.47 11.43 6.41
CA PHE A 346 -7.10 10.03 6.47
C PHE A 346 -8.05 9.30 7.41
N VAL A 347 -8.64 8.21 6.93
CA VAL A 347 -9.59 7.37 7.69
C VAL A 347 -9.20 5.90 7.53
N MET A 348 -9.56 5.04 8.49
CA MET A 348 -9.28 3.60 8.47
C MET A 348 -10.41 2.80 9.10
#